data_AF-A0A1T4T9Z0-F1
#
_entry.id   AF-A0A1T4T9Z0-F1
#
_cell.length_a   1.000
_cell.length_b   1.000
_cell.length_c   1.000
_cell.angle_alpha   90.00
_cell.angle_beta   90.00
_cell.angle_gamma   90.00
#
_symmetry.space_group_name_H-M   'P 1'
#
loop_
_entity.id
_entity.type
_entity.pdbx_description
1 polymer ?
#
loop_
_entity_poly.entity_id
_entity_poly.type
_entity_poly.pdbx_seq_one_letter_code
_entity_poly.pdbx_strand_id
1 'polypeptide(L)' 'MNFFFRSKKKVVKVATALQAKERLVSEITRTRTSRHLQLMKEELTALLTQFSHIKENNVDVVTNTKSQLVLKINAKLSH' A
#
# COMPACT_ATOMS: atom_id res chain seq x y z
N MET A 1 48.24 38.33 1.36
CA MET A 1 48.11 36.86 1.21
C MET A 1 46.62 36.53 1.33
N ASN A 2 45.93 36.33 0.20
CA ASN A 2 44.47 36.15 0.17
C ASN A 2 44.09 34.73 0.64
N PHE A 3 43.37 34.66 1.75
CA PHE A 3 42.78 33.41 2.24
C PHE A 3 41.58 33.04 1.37
N PHE A 4 41.76 32.05 0.50
CA PHE A 4 40.67 31.41 -0.24
C PHE A 4 39.79 30.60 0.73
N PHE A 5 38.75 31.24 1.28
CA PHE A 5 37.65 30.51 1.89
C PHE A 5 36.81 29.84 0.79
N ARG A 6 37.18 28.61 0.43
CA ARG A 6 36.31 27.73 -0.33
C ARG A 6 35.09 27.41 0.54
N SER A 7 33.99 28.12 0.30
CA SER A 7 32.65 27.76 0.77
C SER A 7 32.39 26.29 0.42
N LYS A 8 32.56 25.39 1.40
CA LYS A 8 31.95 24.07 1.31
C LYS A 8 30.45 24.33 1.38
N LYS A 9 29.77 24.23 0.23
CA LYS A 9 28.31 24.11 0.19
C LYS A 9 27.93 23.05 1.22
N LYS A 10 27.42 23.47 2.37
CA LYS A 10 26.78 22.58 3.33
C LYS A 10 25.64 21.94 2.56
N VAL A 11 25.79 20.65 2.23
CA VAL A 11 24.68 19.83 1.75
C VAL A 11 23.68 19.86 2.90
N VAL A 12 22.66 20.70 2.75
CA VAL A 12 21.57 20.88 3.69
C VAL A 12 20.77 19.57 3.66
N LYS A 13 21.22 18.57 4.42
CA LYS A 13 20.37 17.46 4.89
C LYS A 13 19.44 18.02 5.96
N VAL A 14 18.56 18.94 5.60
CA VAL A 14 17.41 19.31 6.44
C VAL A 14 16.25 18.44 5.97
N ALA A 15 16.37 17.14 6.23
CA ALA A 15 15.18 16.32 6.38
C ALA A 15 14.65 16.69 7.77
N THR A 16 13.67 17.60 7.82
CA THR A 16 13.08 18.01 9.09
C THR A 16 12.45 16.79 9.79
N ALA A 17 12.43 16.77 11.12
CA ALA A 17 11.78 15.68 11.87
C ALA A 17 10.31 15.47 11.42
N LEU A 18 9.65 16.55 10.97
CA LEU A 18 8.32 16.51 10.36
C LEU A 18 8.29 15.71 9.06
N GLN A 19 9.22 15.95 8.12
CA GLN A 19 9.31 15.19 6.87
C GLN A 19 9.62 13.70 7.11
N ALA A 20 10.44 13.39 8.11
CA ALA A 20 10.72 12.00 8.49
C ALA A 20 9.47 11.32 9.07
N LYS A 21 8.71 12.03 9.91
CA LYS A 21 7.43 11.56 10.46
C LYS A 21 6.42 11.30 9.34
N GLU A 22 6.28 12.22 8.39
CA GLU A 22 5.35 12.07 7.26
C GLU A 22 5.67 10.83 6.41
N ARG A 23 6.95 10.58 6.12
CA ARG A 23 7.40 9.37 5.41
C ARG A 23 7.15 8.09 6.21
N LEU A 24 7.40 8.10 7.51
CA LEU A 24 7.11 6.95 8.36
C LEU A 24 5.60 6.66 8.41
N VAL A 25 4.78 7.70 8.57
CA VAL A 25 3.32 7.56 8.56
C VAL A 25 2.83 7.05 7.21
N SER A 26 3.36 7.53 6.08
CA SER A 26 2.98 7.02 4.77
C SER A 26 3.30 5.53 4.63
N GLU A 27 4.48 5.09 5.07
CA GLU A 27 4.89 3.70 4.88
C GLU A 27 4.21 2.76 5.86
N ILE A 28 3.97 3.20 7.10
CA ILE A 28 3.14 2.47 8.08
C ILE A 28 1.72 2.34 7.53
N THR A 29 1.15 3.40 6.97
CA THR A 29 -0.20 3.34 6.40
C THR A 29 -0.22 2.37 5.23
N ARG A 30 0.71 2.49 4.28
CA ARG A 30 0.81 1.62 3.10
C ARG A 30 0.95 0.13 3.46
N THR A 31 1.82 -0.20 4.41
CA THR A 31 2.03 -1.58 4.89
C THR A 31 0.79 -2.12 5.62
N ARG A 32 0.15 -1.30 6.47
CA ARG A 32 -1.11 -1.66 7.13
C ARG A 32 -2.23 -1.87 6.13
N THR A 33 -2.39 -1.02 5.12
CA THR A 33 -3.42 -1.17 4.09
C THR A 33 -3.19 -2.45 3.28
N SER A 34 -1.95 -2.75 2.89
CA SER A 34 -1.62 -3.99 2.18
C SER A 34 -1.96 -5.24 3.00
N ARG A 35 -1.60 -5.25 4.29
CA ARG A 35 -1.89 -6.37 5.18
C ARG A 35 -3.39 -6.51 5.46
N HIS A 36 -4.09 -5.41 5.71
CA HIS A 36 -5.54 -5.43 5.89
C HIS A 36 -6.25 -5.95 4.64
N LEU A 37 -5.84 -5.55 3.44
CA LEU A 37 -6.45 -6.05 2.20
C LEU A 37 -6.19 -7.55 2.00
N GLN A 38 -5.04 -8.07 2.43
CA GLN A 38 -4.79 -9.52 2.42
C GLN A 38 -5.69 -10.27 3.39
N LEU A 39 -5.82 -9.79 4.63
CA LEU A 39 -6.74 -10.40 5.62
C LEU A 39 -8.19 -10.36 5.13
N MET A 40 -8.62 -9.22 4.57
CA MET A 40 -9.95 -9.10 3.96
C MET A 40 -10.14 -10.05 2.78
N LYS A 41 -9.12 -10.26 1.94
CA LYS A 41 -9.16 -11.26 0.85
C LYS A 41 -9.39 -12.66 1.41
N GLU A 42 -8.69 -13.04 2.47
CA GLU A 42 -8.83 -14.36 3.11
C GLU A 42 -10.24 -14.54 3.69
N GLU A 43 -10.73 -13.57 4.47
CA GLU A 43 -12.08 -13.61 5.06
C GLU A 43 -13.18 -13.63 4.00
N LEU A 44 -13.09 -12.80 2.95
CA LEU A 44 -14.05 -12.78 1.85
C LEU A 44 -14.05 -14.10 1.07
N THR A 45 -12.87 -14.67 0.83
CA THR A 45 -12.77 -15.98 0.16
C THR A 45 -13.45 -17.05 0.99
N ALA A 46 -13.17 -17.10 2.30
CA ALA A 46 -13.78 -18.05 3.22
C ALA A 46 -15.31 -17.90 3.33
N LEU A 47 -15.83 -16.67 3.31
CA LEU A 47 -17.27 -16.41 3.29
C LEU A 47 -17.92 -16.85 1.99
N LEU A 48 -17.33 -16.49 0.85
CA LEU A 48 -17.88 -16.80 -0.47
C LEU A 48 -17.90 -18.32 -0.77
N THR A 49 -16.94 -19.08 -0.22
CA THR A 49 -16.93 -20.56 -0.31
C THR A 49 -18.08 -21.22 0.46
N GLN A 50 -18.66 -20.55 1.47
CA GLN A 50 -19.80 -21.10 2.22
C GLN A 50 -21.10 -21.09 1.41
N PHE A 51 -21.19 -20.24 0.37
CA PHE A 51 -22.38 -20.16 -0.46
C PHE A 51 -22.33 -21.23 -1.56
N SER A 52 -23.18 -22.25 -1.44
CA SER A 52 -23.31 -23.37 -2.40
C SER A 52 -23.70 -22.94 -3.82
N HIS A 53 -24.24 -21.73 -3.97
CA HIS A 53 -24.64 -21.18 -5.27
C HIS A 53 -23.47 -20.53 -6.03
N ILE A 54 -22.30 -20.34 -5.41
CA ILE A 54 -21.13 -19.73 -6.06
C ILE A 54 -20.18 -20.84 -6.50
N LYS A 55 -20.13 -21.12 -7.81
CA LYS A 55 -19.33 -22.22 -8.39
C LYS A 55 -17.85 -21.87 -8.53
N GLU A 56 -17.56 -20.61 -8.81
CA GLU A 56 -16.21 -20.09 -8.97
C GLU A 56 -16.11 -18.76 -8.24
N ASN A 57 -15.10 -18.61 -7.37
CA ASN A 57 -14.82 -17.38 -6.68
C ASN A 57 -13.30 -17.12 -6.65
N ASN A 58 -12.86 -16.08 -7.35
CA ASN A 58 -11.49 -15.60 -7.36
C ASN A 58 -11.43 -14.17 -6.82
N VAL A 59 -10.84 -14.02 -5.63
CA VAL A 59 -10.60 -12.72 -4.99
C VAL A 59 -9.12 -12.39 -5.09
N ASP A 60 -8.78 -11.26 -5.73
CA ASP A 60 -7.40 -10.82 -5.91
C ASP A 60 -7.16 -9.39 -5.42
N VAL A 61 -5.94 -9.13 -4.96
CA VAL A 61 -5.48 -7.79 -4.59
C VAL A 61 -4.76 -7.21 -5.81
N VAL A 62 -5.30 -6.16 -6.40
CA VAL A 62 -4.78 -5.57 -7.65
C VAL A 62 -4.56 -4.08 -7.44
N THR A 63 -3.57 -3.52 -8.12
CA THR A 63 -3.34 -2.08 -8.15
C THR A 63 -4.17 -1.46 -9.27
N ASN A 64 -5.02 -0.49 -8.93
CA ASN A 64 -5.83 0.26 -9.90
C ASN A 64 -4.97 1.26 -10.68
N THR A 65 -5.50 1.82 -11.77
CA THR A 65 -4.90 2.90 -12.61
C THR A 65 -4.54 4.15 -11.81
N LYS A 66 -5.14 4.34 -10.64
CA LYS A 66 -4.82 5.41 -9.66
C LYS A 66 -3.73 5.01 -8.65
N SER A 67 -3.00 3.92 -8.88
CA SER A 67 -1.98 3.37 -7.97
C SER A 67 -2.50 3.00 -6.57
N GLN A 68 -3.80 2.71 -6.47
CA GLN A 68 -4.44 2.29 -5.23
C GLN A 68 -4.59 0.77 -5.20
N LEU A 69 -4.29 0.13 -4.06
CA LEU A 69 -4.56 -1.29 -3.86
C LEU A 69 -6.07 -1.49 -3.63
N VAL A 70 -6.67 -2.35 -4.44
CA VAL A 70 -8.11 -2.66 -4.40
C VAL A 70 -8.34 -4.17 -4.44
N LEU A 71 -9.45 -4.63 -3.88
CA LEU A 71 -9.90 -6.01 -3.99
C LEU A 71 -10.73 -6.17 -5.26
N LYS A 72 -10.31 -7.07 -6.15
CA LYS A 72 -11.07 -7.50 -7.32
C LYS A 72 -11.71 -8.85 -7.01
N ILE A 73 -13.04 -8.90 -7.04
CA ILE A 73 -13.82 -10.11 -6.78
C ILE A 73 -14.44 -10.56 -8.09
N ASN A 74 -14.08 -11.76 -8.56
CA ASN A 74 -14.73 -12.42 -9.69
C ASN A 74 -15.48 -13.64 -9.15
N ALA A 75 -16.80 -13.51 -9.00
CA ALA A 75 -17.67 -14.58 -8.57
C ALA A 75 -18.63 -14.97 -9.70
N LYS A 76 -18.79 -16.27 -9.95
CA LYS A 76 -19.72 -16.82 -10.92
C LYS A 76 -20.85 -17.53 -10.20
N LEU A 77 -22.05 -17.00 -10.36
CA LEU A 77 -23.26 -17.58 -9.81
C LEU A 77 -23.65 -18.82 -10.62
N SER A 78 -23.99 -19.88 -9.91
CA SER A 78 -24.60 -21.08 -10.47
C SER A 78 -26.09 -20.80 -10.62
N HIS A 79 -26.56 -20.82 -11.86
CA HIS A 79 -27.98 -20.75 -12.17
C HIS A 79 -28.67 -22.09 -11.86
#